data_AF-A0A2L2Z9X4-F1
#
_entry.id   AF-A0A2L2Z9X4-F1
#
_cell.length_a   1.000
_cell.length_b   1.000
_cell.length_c   1.000
_cell.angle_alpha   90.00
_cell.angle_beta   90.00
_cell.angle_gamma   90.00
#
_symmetry.space_group_name_H-M   'P 1'
#
loop_
_entity.id
_entity.type
_entity.pdbx_description
1 polymer ?
#
loop_
_entity_poly.entity_id
_entity_poly.type
_entity_poly.pdbx_seq_one_letter_code
_entity_poly.pdbx_strand_id
1 'polypeptide(L)' 'NLKDAECDANYSFLFNPRLVEGCVGRNARLYESWGDEERDGDMPFEAGQPFMITITATDEDYDVEVNGNPFAKFNHREG' A
#
# COMPACT_ATOMS: atom_id res chain seq x y z
N ASN A 1 -5.56 0.92 4.29
CA ASN A 1 -6.47 0.52 3.19
C ASN A 1 -7.19 1.74 2.68
N LEU A 2 -7.13 1.97 1.38
CA LEU A 2 -7.99 2.91 0.66
C LEU A 2 -9.03 2.07 -0.08
N LYS A 3 -10.30 2.29 0.25
CA LYS A 3 -11.45 1.54 -0.27
C LYS A 3 -12.65 2.45 -0.39
N ASP A 4 -13.62 2.03 -1.18
CA ASP A 4 -14.95 2.64 -1.21
C ASP A 4 -15.58 2.54 0.19
N ALA A 5 -16.22 3.62 0.64
CA ALA A 5 -16.88 3.68 1.94
C ALA A 5 -18.21 2.91 1.96
N GLU A 6 -18.86 2.76 0.81
CA GLU A 6 -20.18 2.13 0.67
C GLU A 6 -20.10 0.67 0.23
N CYS A 7 -18.93 0.24 -0.27
CA CYS A 7 -18.72 -1.09 -0.83
C CYS A 7 -17.43 -1.75 -0.32
N ASP A 8 -17.57 -2.77 0.52
CA ASP A 8 -16.44 -3.53 1.06
C ASP A 8 -15.84 -4.55 0.08
N ALA A 9 -16.32 -4.58 -1.17
CA ALA A 9 -15.83 -5.49 -2.20
C ALA A 9 -14.48 -5.05 -2.78
N ASN A 10 -14.23 -3.73 -2.86
CA ASN A 10 -13.11 -3.17 -3.63
C ASN A 10 -12.16 -2.34 -2.77
N TYR A 11 -10.87 -2.58 -2.95
CA TYR A 11 -9.76 -1.91 -2.27
C TYR A 11 -8.86 -1.35 -3.36
N SER A 12 -8.90 -0.04 -3.57
CA SER A 12 -8.00 0.62 -4.53
C SER A 12 -6.54 0.51 -4.10
N PHE A 13 -6.29 0.47 -2.78
CA PHE A 13 -4.94 0.27 -2.25
C PHE A 13 -4.92 -0.40 -0.87
N LEU A 14 -4.25 -1.54 -0.79
CA LEU A 14 -3.82 -2.20 0.43
C LEU A 14 -2.32 -1.92 0.62
N PHE A 15 -1.94 -1.37 1.77
CA PHE A 15 -0.56 -1.19 2.20
C PHE A 15 -0.39 -1.96 3.52
N ASN A 16 0.39 -3.05 3.50
CA ASN A 16 0.37 -4.05 4.57
C ASN A 16 1.79 -4.41 5.05
N PRO A 17 2.35 -3.66 6.01
CA PRO A 17 3.63 -3.99 6.63
C PRO A 17 3.57 -5.30 7.41
N ARG A 18 4.49 -6.23 7.13
CA ARG A 18 4.62 -7.53 7.81
C ARG A 18 6.01 -7.65 8.42
N LEU A 19 6.16 -7.23 9.68
CA LEU A 19 7.46 -7.16 10.37
C LEU A 19 8.21 -8.50 10.41
N VAL A 20 7.50 -9.61 10.61
CA VAL A 20 8.12 -10.96 10.67
C VAL A 20 8.63 -11.40 9.30
N GLU A 21 7.91 -11.07 8.22
CA GLU A 21 8.32 -11.38 6.85
C GLU A 21 9.34 -10.37 6.30
N GLY A 22 9.56 -9.24 6.99
CA GLY A 22 10.48 -8.20 6.56
C GLY A 22 10.06 -7.50 5.26
N CYS A 23 8.76 -7.43 4.97
CA CYS A 23 8.25 -6.83 3.73
C CYS A 23 6.99 -6.00 3.97
N VAL A 24 6.66 -5.16 2.98
CA VAL A 24 5.40 -4.43 2.93
C VAL A 24 4.65 -4.89 1.68
N GLY A 25 3.62 -5.72 1.88
CA GLY A 25 2.76 -6.16 0.78
C GLY A 25 1.88 -5.02 0.30
N ARG A 26 1.83 -4.81 -1.01
CA ARG A 26 0.94 -3.85 -1.68
C ARG A 26 0.07 -4.58 -2.69
N ASN A 27 -1.22 -4.26 -2.69
CA ASN A 27 -2.16 -4.90 -3.61
C ASN A 27 -3.43 -4.04 -3.80
N ALA A 28 -4.24 -4.38 -4.78
CA ALA A 28 -5.61 -3.93 -4.92
C ALA A 28 -6.55 -5.15 -4.95
N ARG A 29 -7.76 -4.96 -4.44
CA ARG A 29 -8.83 -5.95 -4.56
C ARG A 29 -9.90 -5.37 -5.46
N LEU A 30 -10.11 -5.97 -6.62
CA LEU A 30 -11.10 -5.52 -7.62
C LEU A 30 -12.03 -6.68 -7.92
N TYR A 31 -13.33 -6.41 -8.00
CA TYR A 31 -14.36 -7.44 -8.19
C TYR A 31 -14.20 -8.59 -7.18
N GLU A 32 -13.99 -8.22 -5.91
CA GLU A 32 -13.79 -9.14 -4.78
C GLU A 32 -12.54 -10.03 -4.87
N SER A 33 -11.66 -9.84 -5.85
CA SER A 33 -10.47 -10.66 -6.08
C SER A 33 -9.19 -9.85 -5.89
N TRP A 34 -8.20 -10.42 -5.22
CA TRP A 34 -6.88 -9.81 -5.09
C TRP A 34 -6.10 -9.95 -6.41
N GLY A 35 -5.41 -8.89 -6.81
CA GLY A 35 -4.43 -8.98 -7.90
C GLY A 35 -3.09 -9.56 -7.44
N ASP A 36 -2.07 -9.41 -8.27
CA ASP A 36 -0.70 -9.81 -7.92
C ASP A 36 -0.13 -8.91 -6.83
N GLU A 37 0.53 -9.48 -5.84
CA GLU A 37 1.07 -8.73 -4.71
C GLU A 37 2.46 -8.15 -5.04
N GLU A 38 2.63 -6.86 -4.81
CA GLU A 38 3.93 -6.18 -4.91
C GLU A 38 4.63 -6.18 -3.54
N ARG A 39 5.91 -6.56 -3.52
CA ARG A 39 6.70 -6.76 -2.29
C ARG A 39 8.13 -6.21 -2.35
N ASP A 40 8.48 -5.51 -3.42
CA ASP A 40 9.76 -4.81 -3.53
C ASP A 40 9.94 -3.73 -2.44
N GLY A 41 11.21 -3.38 -2.18
CA GLY A 41 11.60 -2.44 -1.12
C GLY A 41 12.03 -3.13 0.19
N ASP A 42 12.86 -2.44 0.96
CA ASP A 42 13.29 -2.87 2.28
C ASP A 42 12.23 -2.52 3.35
N MET A 43 12.25 -3.18 4.50
CA MET A 43 11.31 -2.90 5.59
C MET A 43 11.58 -1.51 6.20
N PRO A 44 10.66 -0.53 6.09
CA PRO A 44 10.91 0.83 6.59
C PRO A 44 10.39 1.05 8.02
N PHE A 45 9.84 0.02 8.66
CA PHE A 45 9.23 0.09 9.99
C PHE A 45 9.98 -0.77 11.00
N GLU A 46 10.05 -0.28 12.23
CA GLU A 46 10.60 -1.00 13.38
C GLU A 46 9.56 -1.09 14.51
N ALA A 47 9.52 -2.22 15.21
CA ALA A 47 8.57 -2.44 16.29
C ALA A 47 8.77 -1.41 17.42
N GLY A 48 7.69 -0.74 17.81
CA GLY A 48 7.70 0.24 18.90
C GLY A 48 8.23 1.62 18.51
N GLN A 49 8.68 1.83 17.27
CA GLN A 49 9.10 3.15 16.79
C GLN A 49 7.92 3.93 16.19
N PRO A 50 7.85 5.25 16.41
CA PRO A 50 6.88 6.10 15.71
C PRO A 50 7.23 6.17 14.24
N PHE A 51 6.21 6.30 13.39
CA PHE A 51 6.37 6.46 11.96
C PHE A 51 5.37 7.46 11.40
N MET A 52 5.71 8.06 10.27
CA MET A 52 4.81 8.86 9.45
C MET A 52 4.73 8.22 8.07
N ILE A 53 3.51 7.95 7.60
CA ILE A 53 3.26 7.50 6.23
C ILE A 53 2.55 8.66 5.52
N THR A 54 3.13 9.09 4.40
CA THR A 54 2.49 10.01 3.47
C THR A 54 2.07 9.20 2.25
N ILE A 55 0.79 9.27 1.88
CA ILE A 55 0.28 8.65 0.66
C ILE A 55 -0.30 9.76 -0.21
N THR A 56 0.32 10.00 -1.35
CA THR A 56 -0.13 10.98 -2.33
C THR A 56 -0.77 10.26 -3.50
N ALA A 57 -2.06 10.47 -3.73
CA ALA A 57 -2.70 9.99 -4.95
C ALA A 57 -2.34 10.94 -6.10
N THR A 58 -1.73 10.39 -7.14
CA THR A 58 -1.45 11.08 -8.40
C THR A 58 -2.42 10.56 -9.47
N ASP A 59 -2.30 11.05 -10.71
CA ASP A 59 -3.09 10.54 -11.83
C ASP A 59 -2.69 9.10 -12.22
N GLU A 60 -1.46 8.66 -11.89
CA GLU A 60 -0.92 7.36 -12.33
C GLU A 60 -0.82 6.35 -11.18
N ASP A 61 -0.52 6.81 -9.97
CA ASP A 61 -0.14 5.96 -8.84
C ASP A 61 -0.57 6.51 -7.47
N TYR A 62 -0.37 5.68 -6.46
CA TYR A 62 -0.17 6.13 -5.09
C TYR A 62 1.34 6.21 -4.81
N ASP A 63 1.85 7.43 -4.63
CA ASP A 63 3.23 7.68 -4.22
C ASP A 63 3.30 7.65 -2.68
N VAL A 64 4.13 6.73 -2.15
CA VAL A 64 4.22 6.45 -0.73
C VAL A 64 5.58 6.83 -0.20
N GLU A 65 5.58 7.64 0.85
CA GLU A 65 6.75 7.98 1.64
C GLU A 65 6.61 7.48 3.07
N VAL A 66 7.71 7.02 3.65
CA VAL A 66 7.80 6.64 5.06
C VAL A 66 8.87 7.51 5.73
N ASN A 67 8.47 8.25 6.76
CA ASN A 67 9.32 9.22 7.47
C ASN A 67 9.97 10.25 6.53
N GLY A 68 9.24 10.68 5.50
CA GLY A 68 9.70 11.64 4.49
C GLY A 68 10.68 11.08 3.45
N ASN A 69 10.94 9.77 3.45
CA ASN A 69 11.74 9.10 2.43
C ASN A 69 10.84 8.36 1.44
N PRO A 70 11.10 8.43 0.12
CA PRO A 70 10.39 7.64 -0.87
C PRO A 70 10.47 6.14 -0.54
N PHE A 71 9.34 5.46 -0.60
CA PHE A 71 9.23 4.03 -0.32
C PHE A 71 8.75 3.24 -1.54
N ALA A 72 7.58 3.58 -2.09
CA ALA A 72 6.99 2.84 -3.19
C ALA A 72 6.06 3.72 -4.02
N LYS A 73 5.94 3.38 -5.30
CA LYS A 73 4.86 3.83 -6.18
C LYS A 73 3.99 2.62 -6.50
N PHE A 74 2.69 2.72 -6.24
CA PHE A 74 1.73 1.67 -6.57
C PHE A 74 0.79 2.19 -7.65
N ASN A 75 0.95 1.72 -8.88
CA ASN A 75 0.12 2.15 -10.01
C ASN A 75 -1.35 1.84 -9.72
N HIS A 76 -2.23 2.75 -10.12
CA HIS A 76 -3.66 2.51 -10.02
C HIS A 76 -4.02 1.25 -10.82
N ARG A 77 -4.76 0.35 -10.17
CA ARG A 77 -5.31 -0.82 -10.85
C ARG A 77 -6.74 -0.49 -11.23
N GLU A 78 -6.99 -0.44 -12.54
CA GLU A 78 -8.33 -0.36 -13.08
C GLU A 78 -8.89 -1.77 -13.29
N GLY A 79 -10.21 -1.87 -13.19
CA GLY A 79 -10.98 -3.06 -13.52
C GLY A 79 -11.59 -2.94 -14.91
#